data_AF-A0A7W7R8H3-F1
#
_entry.id   AF-A0A7W7R8H3-F1
#
_cell.length_a   1.000
_cell.length_b   1.000
_cell.length_c   1.000
_cell.angle_alpha   90.00
_cell.angle_beta   90.00
_cell.angle_gamma   90.00
#
_symmetry.space_group_name_H-M   'P 1'
#
loop_
_entity.id
_entity.type
_entity.pdbx_description
1 polymer ?
#
loop_
_entity_poly.entity_id
_entity_poly.type
_entity_poly.pdbx_seq_one_letter_code
_entity_poly.pdbx_strand_id
1 'polypeptide(L)' 'MRDQAPDQPEALLPVPTAEERLTVRVTCRGCGRVLHDPESRMLRLGPGCRHPGEPVRRHEVDQDALPGL' A
#
# COMPACT_ATOMS: atom_id res chain seq x y z
N MET A 1 11.15 -48.20 4.19
CA MET A 1 11.70 -47.13 3.35
C MET A 1 10.51 -46.38 2.78
N ARG A 2 10.32 -45.10 3.12
CA ARG A 2 9.25 -44.26 2.55
C ARG A 2 9.87 -43.50 1.39
N ASP A 3 9.40 -43.79 0.17
CA ASP A 3 9.73 -43.04 -1.03
C ASP A 3 9.20 -41.60 -0.89
N GLN A 4 10.12 -40.66 -0.76
CA GLN A 4 9.82 -39.23 -0.81
C GLN A 4 9.60 -38.86 -2.28
N ALA A 5 8.36 -38.53 -2.65
CA ALA A 5 8.06 -37.95 -3.96
C ALA A 5 8.83 -36.62 -4.11
N PRO A 6 9.38 -36.30 -5.30
CA PRO A 6 10.09 -35.04 -5.48
C PRO A 6 9.13 -33.86 -5.32
N ASP A 7 9.63 -32.84 -4.63
CA ASP A 7 9.07 -31.50 -4.49
C ASP A 7 8.57 -31.02 -5.87
N GLN A 8 7.25 -31.00 -6.06
CA GLN A 8 6.68 -30.43 -7.27
C GLN A 8 7.00 -28.94 -7.22
N PRO A 9 7.61 -28.34 -8.26
CA PRO A 9 7.93 -26.92 -8.24
C PRO A 9 6.62 -26.15 -8.11
N GLU A 10 6.37 -25.60 -6.92
CA GLU A 10 5.31 -24.63 -6.67
C GLU A 10 5.42 -23.58 -7.77
N ALA A 11 4.34 -23.44 -8.55
CA ALA A 11 4.31 -22.56 -9.69
C ALA A 11 4.63 -21.14 -9.22
N LEU A 12 5.89 -20.73 -9.41
CA LEU A 12 6.37 -19.40 -9.09
C LEU A 12 5.53 -18.44 -9.93
N LEU A 13 4.65 -17.69 -9.26
CA LEU A 13 3.92 -16.62 -9.90
C LEU A 13 4.97 -15.68 -10.54
N PRO A 14 4.75 -15.23 -11.78
CA PRO A 14 5.70 -14.37 -12.46
C PRO A 14 5.90 -13.10 -11.64
N VAL A 15 7.17 -12.80 -11.31
CA VAL A 15 7.53 -11.56 -10.62
C VAL A 15 7.40 -10.42 -11.62
N PRO A 16 6.57 -9.41 -11.34
CA PRO A 16 6.38 -8.30 -12.28
C PRO A 16 7.69 -7.53 -12.45
N THR A 17 8.01 -7.17 -13.70
CA THR A 17 9.21 -6.41 -14.04
C THR A 17 9.15 -5.00 -13.43
N ALA A 18 10.30 -4.32 -13.37
CA ALA A 18 10.35 -2.94 -12.91
C ALA A 18 9.45 -2.03 -13.77
N GLU A 19 9.36 -2.27 -15.08
CA GLU A 19 8.48 -1.51 -15.98
C GLU A 19 7.00 -1.78 -15.69
N GLU A 20 6.61 -3.03 -15.43
CA GLU A 20 5.23 -3.39 -15.05
C GLU A 20 4.84 -2.74 -13.73
N ARG A 21 5.76 -2.69 -12.76
CA ARG A 21 5.55 -2.00 -11.47
C ARG A 21 5.45 -0.48 -11.60
N LEU A 22 6.16 0.11 -12.56
CA LEU A 22 6.12 1.56 -12.83
C LEU A 22 4.82 1.99 -13.52
N THR A 23 4.15 1.07 -14.22
CA THR A 23 2.91 1.32 -14.98
C THR A 23 1.66 1.41 -14.10
N VAL A 24 1.77 1.15 -12.79
CA VAL A 24 0.63 1.26 -11.87
C VAL A 24 0.07 2.68 -11.95
N ARG A 25 -1.15 2.78 -12.48
CA ARG A 25 -1.92 4.02 -12.50
C ARG A 25 -2.28 4.36 -11.06
N VAL A 26 -1.75 5.47 -10.57
CA VAL A 26 -2.07 6.00 -9.25
C VAL A 26 -3.10 7.10 -9.42
N THR A 27 -4.18 7.04 -8.64
CA THR A 27 -5.24 8.05 -8.63
C THR A 27 -5.25 8.81 -7.31
N CYS A 28 -5.71 10.06 -7.36
CA CYS A 28 -5.92 10.89 -6.18
C CYS A 28 -7.05 10.33 -5.32
N ARG A 29 -6.80 10.14 -4.01
CA ARG A 29 -7.84 9.71 -3.07
C ARG A 29 -8.98 10.72 -2.92
N GLY A 30 -8.68 12.03 -3.00
CA GLY A 30 -9.68 13.08 -2.87
C GLY A 30 -10.59 13.28 -4.09
N CYS A 31 -10.03 13.25 -5.32
CA CYS A 31 -10.79 13.59 -6.53
C CYS A 31 -10.73 12.53 -7.66
N GLY A 32 -10.07 11.40 -7.45
CA GLY A 32 -9.99 10.29 -8.41
C GLY A 32 -9.11 10.53 -9.65
N ARG A 33 -8.61 11.73 -9.89
CA ARG A 33 -7.77 12.05 -11.07
C ARG A 33 -6.46 11.28 -11.04
N VAL A 34 -5.96 10.90 -12.23
CA VAL A 34 -4.66 10.23 -12.40
C VAL A 34 -3.52 11.15 -11.97
N LEU A 35 -2.56 10.59 -11.23
CA LEU A 35 -1.38 11.29 -10.73
C LEU A 35 -0.15 10.90 -11.54
N HIS A 36 0.49 11.92 -12.11
CA HIS A 36 1.70 11.79 -12.92
C HIS A 36 2.95 12.22 -12.16
N ASP A 37 2.82 13.28 -11.35
CA ASP A 37 3.90 13.82 -10.53
C ASP A 37 4.34 12.81 -9.43
N PRO A 38 5.66 12.57 -9.25
CA PRO A 38 6.18 11.59 -8.28
C PRO A 38 5.72 11.82 -6.85
N GLU A 39 5.72 13.06 -6.38
CA GLU A 39 5.32 13.39 -5.02
C GLU A 39 3.82 13.12 -4.82
N SER A 40 3.00 13.53 -5.79
CA SER A 40 1.56 13.26 -5.80
C SER A 40 1.28 11.76 -5.79
N ARG A 41 2.02 10.97 -6.59
CA ARG A 41 1.91 9.50 -6.63
C ARG A 41 2.26 8.88 -5.27
N MET A 42 3.33 9.35 -4.64
CA MET A 42 3.78 8.89 -3.32
C MET A 42 2.74 9.17 -2.23
N LEU A 43 2.14 10.36 -2.24
CA LEU A 43 1.13 10.77 -1.26
C LEU A 43 -0.30 10.26 -1.59
N ARG A 44 -0.51 9.73 -2.80
CA ARG A 44 -1.84 9.42 -3.37
C ARG A 44 -2.82 10.60 -3.30
N LEU A 45 -2.30 11.82 -3.37
CA LEU A 45 -3.04 13.07 -3.26
C LEU A 45 -2.47 14.11 -4.25
N GLY A 46 -3.31 14.54 -5.19
CA GLY A 46 -2.97 15.62 -6.11
C GLY A 46 -2.86 16.96 -5.38
N PRO A 47 -2.10 17.92 -5.91
CA PRO A 47 -1.75 19.17 -5.21
C PRO A 47 -2.99 19.97 -4.76
N GLY A 48 -4.05 20.03 -5.57
CA GLY A 48 -5.31 20.68 -5.18
C GLY A 48 -6.11 19.97 -4.09
N CYS A 49 -5.79 18.70 -3.77
CA CYS A 49 -6.41 17.95 -2.68
C CYS A 49 -5.49 17.85 -1.44
N ARG A 50 -4.25 18.35 -1.53
CA ARG A 50 -3.36 18.42 -0.36
C ARG A 50 -3.81 19.62 0.48
N HIS A 51 -4.64 19.34 1.48
CA HIS A 51 -5.08 20.35 2.44
C HIS A 51 -4.44 20.04 3.79
N PRO A 52 -3.70 20.99 4.40
CA PRO A 52 -2.99 20.77 5.66
C PRO A 52 -3.91 20.66 6.90
N GLY A 53 -5.15 20.20 6.77
CA GLY A 53 -6.06 20.26 7.92
C GLY A 53 -7.45 19.71 7.71
N GLU A 54 -7.58 18.44 7.33
CA GLU A 54 -8.71 17.72 7.90
C GLU A 54 -8.34 17.39 9.35
N PRO A 55 -9.08 17.90 10.35
CA PRO A 55 -8.88 17.46 11.72
C PRO A 55 -9.11 15.95 11.74
N VAL A 56 -8.03 15.20 11.94
CA VAL A 56 -8.13 13.76 12.17
C VAL A 56 -9.08 13.55 13.33
N ARG A 57 -10.13 12.75 13.11
CA ARG A 57 -11.06 12.41 14.17
C ARG A 57 -10.28 11.66 15.25
N ARG A 58 -10.02 12.35 16.35
CA ARG A 58 -9.46 11.74 17.54
C ARG A 58 -10.60 11.00 18.22
N HIS A 59 -10.41 9.71 18.43
CA HIS A 59 -11.31 8.89 19.21
C HIS A 59 -10.65 8.68 20.57
N GLU A 60 -11.27 9.22 21.62
CA GLU A 60 -10.94 8.81 22.98
C GLU A 60 -11.46 7.39 23.16
N VAL A 61 -10.54 6.45 23.31
CA VAL A 61 -10.83 5.03 23.53
C VAL A 61 -10.07 4.60 24.76
N ASP A 62 -10.69 3.73 25.56
CA ASP A 62 -10.04 3.13 26.71
C ASP A 62 -8.96 2.17 26.18
N GLN A 63 -7.70 2.50 26.42
CA GLN A 63 -6.55 1.71 25.98
C GLN A 63 -6.08 0.86 27.14
N ASP A 64 -5.94 -0.44 26.93
CA ASP A 64 -5.32 -1.32 27.90
C ASP A 64 -3.86 -0.88 28.16
N ALA A 65 -3.42 -1.04 29.41
CA ALA A 65 -2.03 -0.80 29.76
C ALA A 65 -1.11 -1.75 28.97
N LEU A 66 0.01 -1.20 28.50
CA LEU A 66 1.03 -2.03 27.86
C LEU A 66 1.66 -2.97 28.91
N PRO A 67 1.94 -4.23 28.57
CA PRO A 67 2.56 -5.16 29.51
C PRO A 67 3.93 -4.62 29.98
N GLY A 68 4.09 -4.45 31.29
CA GLY A 68 5.35 -4.02 31.91
C GLY A 68 5.59 -2.50 31.95
N LEU A 69 4.58 -1.67 31.65
CA LEU A 69 4.55 -0.23 31.94
C LEU A 69 3.71 0.08 33.19
#